data_AF-A0A6L7A2M1-F1
#
_entry.id   AF-A0A6L7A2M1-F1
#
_cell.length_a   1.000
_cell.length_b   1.000
_cell.length_c   1.000
_cell.angle_alpha   90.00
_cell.angle_beta   90.00
_cell.angle_gamma   90.00
#
_symmetry.space_group_name_H-M   'P 1'
#
loop_
_entity.id
_entity.type
_entity.pdbx_description
1 polymer ?
#
loop_
_entity_poly.entity_id
_entity_poly.type
_entity_poly.pdbx_seq_one_letter_code
_entity_poly.pdbx_strand_id
1 'polypeptide(L)' 'MLELLYTALLYLIQPLIWIRLWVRGRKAPAYRKRWGERYGFYRHPLKPGGIMLHSVSVGETLAAIPLVRALR' A
#
# COMPACT_ATOMS: atom_id res chain seq x y z
N MET A 1 7.70 -20.81 17.87
CA MET A 1 6.28 -20.94 18.31
C MET A 1 5.55 -19.59 18.29
N LEU A 2 6.10 -18.53 18.89
CA LEU A 2 5.49 -17.19 18.87
C LEU A 2 5.36 -16.59 17.45
N GLU A 3 6.34 -16.79 16.57
CA GLU A 3 6.29 -16.32 15.17
C GLU A 3 5.14 -16.93 14.37
N LEU A 4 4.88 -18.23 14.55
CA LEU A 4 3.77 -18.93 13.90
C LEU A 4 2.42 -18.40 14.41
N LEU A 5 2.30 -18.16 15.71
CA LEU A 5 1.08 -17.60 16.30
C LEU A 5 0.85 -16.17 15.82
N TYR A 6 1.89 -15.33 15.80
CA TYR A 6 1.83 -13.96 15.28
C TYR A 6 1.40 -13.93 13.81
N THR A 7 2.02 -14.78 13.00
CA THR A 7 1.71 -14.89 11.57
C THR A 7 0.29 -15.40 11.35
N ALA A 8 -0.15 -16.44 12.07
CA ALA A 8 -1.50 -16.96 11.99
C ALA A 8 -2.55 -15.92 12.38
N LEU A 9 -2.28 -15.12 13.43
CA LEU A 9 -3.17 -14.04 13.85
C LEU A 9 -3.26 -12.95 12.79
N LEU A 10 -2.15 -12.57 12.15
CA LEU A 10 -2.17 -11.63 11.03
C LEU A 10 -3.01 -12.15 9.86
N TYR A 11 -2.86 -13.42 9.49
CA TYR A 11 -3.68 -14.03 8.44
C TYR A 11 -5.17 -14.10 8.82
N LEU A 12 -5.50 -14.28 10.11
CA LEU A 12 -6.89 -14.29 10.57
C LEU A 12 -7.52 -12.89 10.57
N ILE A 13 -6.73 -11.84 10.83
CA ILE A 13 -7.17 -10.44 10.79
C ILE A 13 -7.28 -9.93 9.34
N GLN A 14 -6.52 -10.51 8.41
CA GLN A 14 -6.49 -10.17 6.98
C GLN A 14 -7.87 -9.99 6.31
N PRO A 15 -8.86 -10.91 6.45
CA PRO A 15 -10.20 -10.74 5.87
C PRO A 15 -10.95 -9.51 6.43
N LEU A 16 -10.78 -9.18 7.71
CA LEU A 16 -11.39 -7.99 8.31
C LEU A 16 -10.86 -6.70 7.65
N ILE A 17 -9.57 -6.67 7.30
CA ILE A 17 -8.95 -5.55 6.59
C ILE A 17 -9.59 -5.38 5.21
N TRP A 18 -9.80 -6.46 4.46
CA TRP A 18 -10.45 -6.42 3.15
C TRP A 18 -11.88 -5.90 3.23
N ILE A 19 -12.67 -6.36 4.20
CA ILE A 19 -14.05 -5.87 4.42
C ILE A 19 -14.02 -4.37 4.72
N ARG A 20 -13.14 -3.92 5.62
CA ARG A 20 -13.01 -2.50 5.97
C ARG A 20 -12.64 -1.64 4.77
N LEU A 21 -11.69 -2.10 3.94
CA LEU A 21 -11.29 -1.43 2.71
C LEU A 21 -12.42 -1.40 1.68
N TRP A 22 -13.23 -2.46 1.57
CA TRP A 22 -14.39 -2.52 0.68
C TRP A 22 -15.45 -1.50 1.08
N VAL A 23 -15.79 -1.43 2.38
CA VAL A 23 -16.75 -0.47 2.91
C VAL A 23 -16.28 0.96 2.68
N ARG A 24 -15.01 1.26 2.97
CA ARG A 24 -14.42 2.60 2.71
C ARG A 24 -14.36 2.91 1.21
N GLY A 25 -14.15 1.87 0.40
CA GLY A 25 -14.16 1.90 -1.05
C GLY A 25 -15.48 2.33 -1.69
N ARG A 26 -16.59 2.24 -0.96
CA ARG A 26 -17.89 2.79 -1.39
C ARG A 26 -17.88 4.32 -1.45
N LYS A 27 -17.25 4.98 -0.48
CA LYS A 27 -17.13 6.45 -0.42
C LYS A 27 -15.96 6.98 -1.25
N ALA A 28 -14.87 6.20 -1.36
CA ALA A 28 -13.68 6.59 -2.10
C ALA A 28 -13.27 5.45 -3.06
N PRO A 29 -13.74 5.44 -4.32
CA PRO A 29 -13.47 4.37 -5.29
C PRO A 29 -11.98 4.09 -5.52
N ALA A 30 -11.12 5.09 -5.36
CA ALA A 30 -9.67 4.94 -5.43
C ALA A 30 -9.11 3.91 -4.42
N TYR A 31 -9.78 3.73 -3.26
CA TYR A 31 -9.38 2.72 -2.28
C TYR A 31 -9.55 1.29 -2.80
N ARG A 32 -10.46 1.02 -3.76
CA ARG A 32 -10.69 -0.33 -4.30
C ARG A 32 -9.74 -0.72 -5.44
N LYS A 33 -9.18 0.27 -6.13
CA LYS A 33 -8.43 0.03 -7.38
C LYS A 33 -7.02 -0.53 -7.17
N ARG A 34 -6.41 -0.28 -6.01
CA ARG A 34 -4.98 -0.54 -5.76
C ARG A 34 -4.73 -1.47 -4.57
N TRP A 35 -5.58 -2.49 -4.40
CA TRP A 35 -5.40 -3.47 -3.31
C TRP A 35 -4.16 -4.33 -3.49
N GLY A 36 -3.96 -4.86 -4.71
CA GLY A 36 -2.77 -5.67 -5.02
C GLY A 36 -1.47 -4.93 -4.71
N GLU A 37 -1.37 -3.66 -5.12
CA GLU A 37 -0.19 -2.83 -4.86
C GLU A 37 0.11 -2.65 -3.37
N ARG A 38 -0.91 -2.61 -2.49
CA ARG A 38 -0.72 -2.53 -1.03
C ARG A 38 -0.10 -3.81 -0.45
N TYR A 39 -0.34 -4.96 -1.09
CA TYR A 39 0.27 -6.24 -0.72
C TYR A 39 1.55 -6.53 -1.51
N GLY A 40 2.07 -5.55 -2.27
CA GLY A 40 3.28 -5.71 -3.07
C GLY A 40 3.07 -6.38 -4.44
N PHE A 41 1.83 -6.66 -4.83
CA PHE A 41 1.51 -7.17 -6.17
C PHE A 41 1.44 -6.01 -7.17
N TYR A 42 2.56 -5.73 -7.82
CA TYR A 42 2.66 -4.74 -8.90
C TYR A 42 2.56 -5.44 -10.27
N ARG A 43 1.83 -4.83 -11.22
CA ARG A 43 1.71 -5.35 -12.60
C ARG A 43 3.02 -5.28 -13.39
N HIS A 44 3.91 -4.36 -13.00
CA HIS A 44 5.21 -4.20 -13.62
C HIS A 44 6.30 -4.47 -12.58
N PRO A 45 7.32 -5.27 -12.92
CA PRO A 45 8.44 -5.50 -12.02
C PRO A 45 9.17 -4.17 -11.76
N LEU A 46 9.55 -3.97 -10.49
CA LEU A 46 10.35 -2.81 -10.09
C LEU A 46 11.74 -2.93 -10.72
N LYS A 47 12.20 -1.86 -11.37
CA LYS A 47 13.57 -1.80 -11.88
C LYS A 47 14.54 -1.64 -10.69
N PRO A 48 15.64 -2.41 -10.65
CA PRO A 48 16.68 -2.19 -9.64
C PRO A 48 17.31 -0.80 -9.79
N GLY A 49 17.80 -0.23 -8.69
CA GLY A 49 18.41 1.11 -8.66
C GLY A 49 17.42 2.28 -8.53
N GLY A 50 16.15 2.02 -8.20
CA GLY A 50 15.16 3.06 -7.92
C GLY A 50 15.43 3.82 -6.61
N ILE A 51 14.92 5.06 -6.54
CA ILE A 51 15.00 5.89 -5.33
C ILE A 51 13.75 5.65 -4.48
N MET A 52 13.92 5.29 -3.21
CA MET A 52 12.82 5.13 -2.26
C MET A 52 12.57 6.44 -1.51
N LEU A 53 11.47 7.11 -1.82
CA LEU A 53 11.03 8.30 -1.07
C LEU A 53 10.06 7.86 0.03
N HIS A 54 10.41 8.17 1.27
CA HIS A 54 9.52 8.01 2.41
C HIS A 54 8.92 9.38 2.80
N SER A 55 7.61 9.45 2.98
CA SER A 55 6.89 10.65 3.43
C SER A 55 6.04 10.28 4.64
N VAL A 56 6.11 11.08 5.71
CA VAL A 56 5.39 10.85 6.97
C VAL A 56 4.05 11.59 7.03
N SER A 57 3.80 12.52 6.10
CA SER A 57 2.56 13.30 6.00
C SER A 57 1.95 13.31 4.60
N VAL A 58 0.62 13.49 4.52
CA VAL A 58 -0.10 13.67 3.24
C VAL A 58 0.43 14.91 2.49
N GLY A 59 0.75 15.99 3.22
CA GLY A 59 1.30 17.21 2.61
C GLY A 59 2.67 16.96 1.97
N GLU A 60 3.53 16.19 2.65
CA GLU A 60 4.83 15.77 2.11
C GLU A 60 4.68 14.86 0.90
N THR A 61 3.75 13.90 0.93
CA THR A 61 3.48 13.04 -0.24
C THR A 61 3.06 13.87 -1.45
N LEU A 62 2.22 14.90 -1.26
CA LEU A 62 1.79 15.78 -2.34
C LEU A 62 2.95 16.65 -2.87
N ALA A 63 3.79 17.19 -1.97
CA ALA A 63 4.98 17.95 -2.34
C ALA A 63 6.04 17.09 -3.06
N ALA A 64 6.10 15.79 -2.80
CA ALA A 64 7.01 14.87 -3.46
C ALA A 64 6.59 14.50 -4.89
N ILE A 65 5.31 14.66 -5.26
CA ILE A 65 4.81 14.34 -6.62
C ILE A 65 5.61 15.03 -7.74
N PRO A 66 5.84 16.36 -7.72
CA PRO A 66 6.63 17.01 -8.77
C PRO A 66 8.07 16.50 -8.81
N LEU A 67 8.69 16.22 -7.66
CA LEU A 67 10.04 15.65 -7.59
C LEU A 67 10.10 14.26 -8.24
N VAL A 68 9.16 13.37 -7.92
CA VAL A 68 9.07 12.03 -8.54
C VAL A 68 8.87 12.11 -10.05
N ARG A 69 8.11 13.10 -10.53
CA ARG A 69 7.93 13.32 -11.98
C ARG A 69 9.20 13.82 -12.66
N ALA A 70 10.03 14.61 -11.98
CA ALA A 70 11.30 15.09 -12.51
C ALA A 70 12.41 14.03 -12.50
N LEU A 71 12.33 13.05 -11.59
CA LEU A 71 13.29 11.95 -11.45
C LEU A 71 12.94 10.71 -12.29
N ARG A 72 11.73 10.67 -12.89
CA ARG A 72 11.26 9.57 -13.75
C ARG A 72 11.81 9.70 -15.16
#